data_AF-A0A371I7A8-F1
#
_entry.id   AF-A0A371I7A8-F1
#
_cell.length_a   1.000
_cell.length_b   1.000
_cell.length_c   1.000
_cell.angle_alpha   90.00
_cell.angle_beta   90.00
_cell.angle_gamma   90.00
#
_symmetry.space_group_name_H-M   'P 1'
#
loop_
_entity.id
_entity.type
_entity.pdbx_description
1 polymer ?
#
loop_
_entity_poly.entity_id
_entity_poly.type
_entity_poly.pdbx_seq_one_letter_code
_entity_poly.pdbx_strand_id
1 'polypeptide(L)' 'MVDQDFLKTHKKNYPTHDLELAAMMYALKIWRHYLYGARFDVFNDHKSLKYLFDQKELNMRHKRWVKFLKDYKF' A
#
# COMPACT_ATOMS: atom_id res chain seq x y z
N MET A 1 -34.43 -20.68 5.54
CA MET A 1 -33.15 -20.58 6.25
C MET A 1 -32.07 -20.57 5.19
N VAL A 2 -31.76 -19.39 4.67
CA VAL A 2 -30.93 -19.20 3.48
C VAL A 2 -29.58 -18.63 3.92
N ASP A 3 -28.54 -19.44 3.75
CA ASP A 3 -27.12 -19.11 3.54
C ASP A 3 -26.60 -17.78 4.10
N GLN A 4 -26.43 -17.72 5.43
CA GLN A 4 -25.58 -16.72 6.10
C GLN A 4 -24.07 -16.99 5.92
N ASP A 5 -23.69 -18.09 5.27
CA ASP A 5 -22.30 -18.57 5.18
C ASP A 5 -21.53 -18.08 3.94
N PHE A 6 -22.21 -17.47 2.96
CA PHE A 6 -21.54 -16.99 1.73
C PHE A 6 -20.75 -15.68 1.91
N LEU A 7 -20.94 -14.97 3.04
CA LEU A 7 -20.39 -13.62 3.25
C LEU A 7 -19.20 -13.53 4.22
N LYS A 8 -18.74 -14.64 4.82
CA LYS A 8 -17.76 -14.55 5.94
C LYS A 8 -16.30 -14.87 5.62
N THR A 9 -15.98 -15.54 4.52
CA THR A 9 -14.63 -16.16 4.38
C THR A 9 -13.66 -15.38 3.49
N HIS A 10 -14.07 -14.26 2.90
CA HIS A 10 -13.19 -13.40 2.07
C HIS A 10 -12.99 -11.99 2.63
N LYS A 11 -13.26 -11.77 3.93
CA LYS A 11 -12.64 -10.65 4.64
C LYS A 11 -11.15 -10.96 4.77
N LYS A 12 -10.38 -10.57 3.76
CA LYS A 12 -8.93 -10.54 3.83
C LYS A 12 -8.56 -9.72 5.06
N ASN A 13 -8.06 -10.39 6.09
CA ASN A 13 -7.36 -9.74 7.20
C ASN A 13 -6.07 -9.16 6.63
N TYR A 14 -6.18 -8.00 5.99
CA TYR A 14 -5.01 -7.21 5.68
C TYR A 14 -4.43 -6.73 7.00
N PRO A 15 -3.15 -7.00 7.27
CA PRO A 15 -2.49 -6.41 8.42
C PRO A 15 -2.63 -4.89 8.37
N THR A 16 -2.67 -4.23 9.52
CA THR A 16 -2.81 -2.76 9.62
C THR A 16 -1.80 -2.02 8.75
N HIS A 17 -0.56 -2.52 8.67
CA HIS A 17 0.50 -1.95 7.83
C HIS A 17 0.19 -1.99 6.33
N ASP A 18 -0.49 -3.02 5.85
CA ASP A 18 -0.91 -3.13 4.45
C ASP A 18 -2.01 -2.11 4.12
N LEU A 19 -2.87 -1.80 5.09
CA LEU A 19 -3.91 -0.78 4.95
C LEU A 19 -3.32 0.64 4.94
N GLU A 20 -2.39 0.94 5.85
CA GLU A 20 -1.65 2.20 5.87
C GLU A 20 -0.90 2.42 4.55
N LEU A 21 -0.21 1.38 4.08
CA LEU A 21 0.51 1.44 2.81
C LEU A 21 -0.45 1.61 1.63
N ALA A 22 -1.60 0.93 1.62
CA ALA A 22 -2.62 1.13 0.60
C ALA A 22 -3.15 2.57 0.58
N ALA A 23 -3.39 3.17 1.75
CA ALA A 23 -3.83 4.56 1.87
C ALA A 23 -2.77 5.52 1.34
N MET A 24 -1.50 5.31 1.65
CA MET A 24 -0.38 6.08 1.11
C MET A 24 -0.29 5.98 -0.42
N MET A 25 -0.37 4.76 -0.97
CA MET A 25 -0.38 4.52 -2.41
C MET A 25 -1.56 5.20 -3.12
N TYR A 26 -2.71 5.27 -2.44
CA TYR A 26 -3.90 5.95 -2.95
C TYR A 26 -3.70 7.47 -2.98
N ALA A 27 -3.18 8.06 -1.90
CA ALA A 27 -2.84 9.47 -1.85
C ALA A 27 -1.85 9.84 -2.97
N LEU A 28 -0.74 9.12 -3.11
CA LEU A 28 0.25 9.39 -4.16
C LEU A 28 -0.33 9.37 -5.58
N LYS A 29 -1.34 8.51 -5.84
CA LYS A 29 -2.03 8.49 -7.13
C LYS A 29 -2.90 9.72 -7.36
N ILE A 30 -3.62 10.19 -6.34
CA ILE A 30 -4.47 11.38 -6.42
C ILE A 30 -3.60 12.62 -6.64
N TRP A 31 -2.50 12.73 -5.89
CA TRP A 31 -1.64 13.91 -5.89
C TRP A 31 -0.51 13.81 -6.93
N ARG A 32 -0.56 12.82 -7.84
CA ARG A 32 0.54 12.53 -8.79
C ARG A 32 0.97 13.76 -9.57
N HIS A 33 0.05 14.54 -10.10
CA HIS A 33 0.37 15.73 -10.90
C HIS A 33 1.07 16.84 -10.11
N TYR A 34 0.94 16.85 -8.79
CA TYR A 34 1.67 17.79 -7.92
C TYR A 34 3.00 17.23 -7.41
N LEU A 35 3.06 15.92 -7.16
CA LEU A 35 4.21 15.28 -6.51
C LEU A 35 5.24 14.73 -7.51
N TYR A 36 4.85 14.48 -8.75
CA TYR A 36 5.75 13.89 -9.74
C TYR A 36 6.89 14.85 -10.10
N GLY A 37 8.14 14.41 -9.86
CA GLY A 37 9.34 15.23 -10.06
C GLY A 37 9.66 16.21 -8.93
N ALA A 38 8.76 16.39 -7.96
CA ALA A 38 9.00 17.19 -6.76
C ALA A 38 9.62 16.33 -5.64
N ARG A 39 10.38 16.97 -4.74
CA ARG A 39 10.82 16.36 -3.48
C ARG A 39 9.81 16.70 -2.40
N PHE A 40 9.36 15.70 -1.64
CA PHE A 40 8.39 15.86 -0.57
C PHE A 40 8.63 14.83 0.52
N ASP A 41 8.17 15.09 1.73
CA ASP A 41 8.28 14.15 2.84
C ASP A 41 6.97 13.37 3.01
N VAL A 42 7.09 12.05 3.21
CA VAL A 42 5.95 11.18 3.54
C VAL A 42 6.04 10.78 5.01
N PHE A 43 5.11 11.28 5.81
CA PHE A 43 4.95 10.86 7.20
C PHE A 43 3.99 9.66 7.26
N ASN A 44 4.55 8.47 7.48
CA ASN A 44 3.81 7.22 7.67
C ASN A 44 4.38 6.49 8.91
N ASP A 45 3.67 5.49 9.46
CA ASP A 45 4.31 4.55 10.38
C ASP A 45 5.47 3.90 9.63
N HIS A 46 6.68 4.16 10.11
CA HIS A 46 7.93 3.65 9.53
C HIS A 46 7.89 2.12 9.38
N LYS A 47 7.08 1.41 10.16
CA LYS A 47 6.86 -0.04 10.04
C LYS A 47 6.29 -0.45 8.69
N SER A 48 5.40 0.34 8.10
CA SER A 48 4.69 -0.02 6.86
C SER A 48 5.59 0.07 5.62
N LEU A 49 6.42 1.10 5.56
CA LEU A 49 7.46 1.21 4.52
C LEU A 49 8.58 0.20 4.74
N LYS A 50 9.04 0.04 5.98
CA LYS A 50 10.06 -0.95 6.33
C LYS A 50 9.63 -2.36 5.94
N TYR A 51 8.38 -2.73 6.23
CA TYR A 51 7.82 -4.02 5.83
C TYR A 51 7.81 -4.22 4.31
N LEU A 52 7.46 -3.19 3.54
CA LEU A 52 7.47 -3.26 2.07
C LEU A 52 8.89 -3.46 1.50
N PHE A 53 9.92 -2.85 2.09
CA PHE A 53 11.28 -2.91 1.56
C PHE A 53 12.12 -4.07 2.12
N ASP A 54 11.86 -4.52 3.35
CA ASP A 54 12.64 -5.57 4.01
C ASP A 54 12.10 -7.00 3.72
N GLN A 55 10.92 -7.13 3.12
CA GLN A 55 10.35 -8.44 2.77
C GLN A 55 11.16 -9.15 1.69
N LYS A 56 11.65 -10.36 2.01
CA LYS A 56 12.33 -11.25 1.05
C LYS A 56 11.47 -11.62 -0.14
N GLU A 57 10.17 -11.88 0.09
CA GLU A 57 9.22 -12.25 -0.96
C GLU A 57 8.04 -11.30 -0.98
N LEU A 58 8.02 -10.41 -1.97
CA LEU A 58 6.91 -9.52 -2.22
C LEU A 58 5.81 -10.22 -3.03
N ASN A 59 4.57 -10.05 -2.61
CA ASN A 59 3.44 -10.46 -3.43
C ASN A 59 3.33 -9.58 -4.70
N MET A 60 2.54 -10.02 -5.69
CA MET A 60 2.37 -9.28 -6.96
C MET A 60 1.81 -7.86 -6.81
N ARG A 61 1.12 -7.54 -5.71
CA ARG A 61 0.63 -6.19 -5.42
C ARG A 61 1.76 -5.30 -4.91
N HIS A 62 2.49 -5.77 -3.91
CA HIS A 62 3.64 -5.07 -3.35
C HIS A 62 4.72 -4.81 -4.41
N LYS A 63 5.00 -5.76 -5.31
CA LYS A 63 5.88 -5.54 -6.48
C LYS A 63 5.42 -4.39 -7.38
N ARG A 64 4.11 -4.29 -7.64
CA ARG A 64 3.53 -3.18 -8.40
C ARG A 64 3.65 -1.85 -7.66
N TRP A 65 3.48 -1.86 -6.34
CA TRP A 65 3.64 -0.67 -5.50
C TRP A 65 5.10 -0.18 -5.49
N VAL A 66 6.06 -1.07 -5.28
CA VAL A 66 7.50 -0.72 -5.35
C VAL A 66 7.84 -0.13 -6.71
N LYS A 67 7.36 -0.73 -7.81
CA LYS A 67 7.60 -0.18 -9.15
C LYS A 67 7.04 1.24 -9.30
N PHE A 68 5.86 1.51 -8.75
CA PHE A 68 5.26 2.84 -8.78
C PHE A 68 6.02 3.84 -7.88
N LEU A 69 6.45 3.42 -6.69
CA LEU A 69 7.16 4.30 -5.74
C LEU A 69 8.54 4.72 -6.25
N LYS A 70 9.19 3.93 -7.11
CA LYS A 70 10.47 4.30 -7.75
C LYS A 70 10.41 5.61 -8.54
N ASP A 71 9.21 6.01 -8.99
CA ASP A 71 9.02 7.23 -9.77
C ASP A 71 8.88 8.49 -8.90
N TYR A 72 8.80 8.33 -7.57
CA TYR A 72 8.68 9.44 -6.61
C TYR A 72 9.98 9.60 -5.81
N LYS A 73 10.29 10.85 -5.45
CA LYS A 73 11.44 11.20 -4.62
C LYS A 73 10.96 11.73 -3.27
N PHE A 74 10.76 10.81 -2.34
CA PHE A 74 10.42 11.08 -0.94
C PHE A 74 11.42 10.41 0.02
#